data_AF-A0A954YX81-F1
#
_entry.id   AF-A0A954YX81-F1
#
_cell.length_a   1.000
_cell.length_b   1.000
_cell.length_c   1.000
_cell.angle_alpha   90.00
_cell.angle_beta   90.00
_cell.angle_gamma   90.00
#
_symmetry.space_group_name_H-M   'P 1'
#
loop_
_entity.id
_entity.type
_entity.pdbx_description
1 polymer ?
#
loop_
_entity_poly.entity_id
_entity_poly.type
_entity_poly.pdbx_seq_one_letter_code
_entity_poly.pdbx_strand_id
1 'polypeptide(L)'
;FSISAIAAVQKFAGSPIIQQTIEVVSSLSIIVTYIWFMTLSQRFEKRDAVTTLLKDAPGRSAGVVIALVVVSVLTVMSAWWLTKTGDVLAEHPIEYLGRPLGKTAIGICFLAIATSLPEIATSLTAVRINNLDMALGNVFGSNMFNMLVVPVIKVSAWCTGDSLCTYGPNFSANLNILAGLFAVMMMAIALAGIAYRTQRRVLRLGVDSVVLLLVYVAGMAILLTQQ
;
A
#
# COMPACT_ATOMS: atom_id res chain seq x y z
N PHE A 1 3.97 -34.10 -27.24
CA PHE A 1 2.86 -33.37 -26.58
C PHE A 1 2.04 -32.68 -27.66
N SER A 2 0.76 -33.03 -27.82
CA SER A 2 -0.11 -32.47 -28.87
C SER A 2 -0.45 -30.99 -28.60
N ILE A 3 -0.55 -30.17 -29.64
CA ILE A 3 -1.04 -28.77 -29.56
C ILE A 3 -2.42 -28.71 -28.89
N SER A 4 -3.26 -29.73 -29.08
CA SER A 4 -4.56 -29.85 -28.42
C SER A 4 -4.47 -30.04 -26.91
N ALA A 5 -3.43 -30.71 -26.41
CA ALA A 5 -3.20 -30.90 -24.99
C ALA A 5 -2.75 -29.60 -24.31
N ILE A 6 -1.91 -28.79 -24.98
CA ILE A 6 -1.48 -27.47 -24.49
C ILE A 6 -2.68 -26.51 -24.45
N ALA A 7 -3.51 -26.50 -25.50
CA ALA A 7 -4.72 -25.67 -25.54
C ALA A 7 -5.75 -26.08 -24.46
N ALA A 8 -5.90 -27.38 -24.20
CA ALA A 8 -6.77 -27.86 -23.13
C ALA A 8 -6.28 -27.45 -21.74
N VAL A 9 -4.96 -27.54 -21.48
CA VAL A 9 -4.34 -27.08 -20.24
C VAL A 9 -4.47 -25.56 -20.07
N GLN A 10 -4.26 -24.78 -21.14
CA GLN A 10 -4.46 -23.32 -21.10
C GLN A 10 -5.91 -22.95 -20.83
N LYS A 11 -6.87 -23.65 -21.45
CA LYS A 11 -8.30 -23.41 -21.24
C LYS A 11 -8.76 -23.79 -19.82
N PHE A 12 -8.18 -24.86 -19.26
CA PHE A 12 -8.40 -25.25 -17.86
C PHE A 12 -7.79 -24.25 -16.89
N ALA A 13 -6.53 -23.84 -17.10
CA ALA A 13 -5.85 -22.82 -16.30
C ALA A 13 -6.51 -21.43 -16.38
N GLY A 14 -7.17 -21.13 -17.51
CA GLY A 14 -7.97 -19.92 -17.70
C GLY A 14 -9.39 -19.99 -17.13
N SER A 15 -9.77 -21.10 -16.48
CA SER A 15 -11.11 -21.20 -15.91
C SER A 15 -11.28 -20.19 -14.75
N PRO A 16 -12.48 -19.58 -14.60
CA PRO A 16 -12.73 -18.55 -13.60
C PRO A 16 -12.45 -19.03 -12.16
N ILE A 17 -12.76 -20.30 -11.89
CA ILE A 17 -12.56 -20.95 -10.58
C ILE A 17 -11.07 -21.10 -10.25
N ILE A 18 -10.25 -21.48 -11.24
CA ILE A 18 -8.81 -21.64 -11.06
C ILE A 18 -8.13 -20.29 -10.89
N GLN A 19 -8.49 -19.29 -11.71
CA GLN A 19 -8.01 -17.91 -11.55
C GLN A 19 -8.31 -17.38 -10.14
N GLN A 20 -9.56 -17.52 -9.68
CA GLN A 20 -9.97 -17.08 -8.36
C GLN A 20 -9.23 -17.81 -7.24
N THR A 21 -8.97 -19.12 -7.39
CA THR A 21 -8.19 -19.88 -6.41
C THR A 21 -6.74 -19.40 -6.34
N ILE A 22 -6.10 -19.13 -7.48
CA ILE A 22 -4.74 -18.57 -7.56
C ILE A 22 -4.69 -17.19 -6.90
N GLU A 23 -5.71 -16.36 -7.07
CA GLU A 23 -5.77 -15.03 -6.45
C GLU A 23 -5.88 -15.08 -4.93
N VAL A 24 -6.69 -15.98 -4.39
CA VAL A 24 -6.81 -16.14 -2.93
C VAL A 24 -5.52 -16.69 -2.35
N VAL A 25 -4.94 -17.73 -2.98
CA VAL A 25 -3.67 -18.33 -2.53
C VAL A 25 -2.54 -17.32 -2.58
N SER A 26 -2.45 -16.52 -3.65
CA SER A 26 -1.43 -15.46 -3.75
C SER A 26 -1.63 -14.37 -2.70
N SER A 27 -2.86 -13.91 -2.47
CA SER A 27 -3.17 -12.91 -1.44
C SER A 27 -2.77 -13.41 -0.04
N LEU A 28 -3.07 -14.68 0.27
CA LEU A 28 -2.63 -15.31 1.51
C LEU A 28 -1.10 -15.43 1.61
N SER A 29 -0.44 -15.79 0.52
CA SER A 29 1.03 -15.87 0.48
C SER A 29 1.69 -14.51 0.76
N ILE A 30 1.14 -13.43 0.18
CA ILE A 30 1.61 -12.06 0.41
C ILE A 30 1.45 -11.72 1.88
N ILE A 31 0.27 -11.99 2.48
CA ILE A 31 0.03 -11.74 3.90
C ILE A 31 1.05 -12.49 4.77
N VAL A 32 1.29 -13.77 4.51
CA VAL A 32 2.23 -14.59 5.29
C VAL A 32 3.67 -14.07 5.17
N THR A 33 4.14 -13.84 3.94
CA THR A 33 5.48 -13.27 3.70
C THR A 33 5.62 -11.90 4.36
N TYR A 34 4.57 -11.09 4.32
CA TYR A 34 4.55 -9.76 4.90
C TYR A 34 4.61 -9.78 6.43
N ILE A 35 3.78 -10.61 7.08
CA ILE A 35 3.78 -10.78 8.54
C ILE A 35 5.13 -11.32 9.01
N TRP A 36 5.70 -12.28 8.27
CA TRP A 36 7.03 -12.80 8.56
C TRP A 36 8.09 -11.70 8.49
N PHE A 37 8.08 -10.91 7.41
CA PHE A 37 8.99 -9.79 7.23
C PHE A 37 8.81 -8.70 8.30
N MET A 38 7.57 -8.37 8.68
CA MET A 38 7.24 -7.46 9.77
C MET A 38 7.82 -7.95 11.11
N THR A 39 7.62 -9.23 11.42
CA THR A 39 8.14 -9.84 12.65
C THR A 39 9.67 -9.84 12.66
N LEU A 40 10.29 -10.07 11.51
CA LEU A 40 11.74 -9.99 11.34
C LEU A 40 12.25 -8.56 11.53
N SER A 41 11.59 -7.57 10.94
CA SER A 41 11.94 -6.14 11.07
C SER A 41 11.89 -5.67 12.52
N GLN A 42 10.87 -6.07 13.28
CA GLN A 42 10.76 -5.74 14.71
C GLN A 42 11.91 -6.31 15.56
N ARG A 43 12.62 -7.34 15.09
CA ARG A 43 13.82 -7.85 15.77
C ARG A 43 15.05 -6.98 15.56
N PHE A 44 15.06 -6.16 14.51
CA PHE A 44 16.16 -5.23 14.19
C PHE A 44 15.94 -3.83 14.79
N GLU A 45 14.69 -3.41 14.99
CA GLU A 45 14.35 -2.13 15.59
C GLU A 45 14.36 -2.23 17.13
N LYS A 46 15.42 -1.73 17.76
CA LYS A 46 15.59 -1.79 19.22
C LYS A 46 14.39 -1.15 19.94
N ARG A 47 13.73 -1.95 20.78
CA ARG A 47 12.61 -1.60 21.69
C ARG A 47 12.85 -0.41 22.64
N ASP A 48 14.06 0.14 22.69
CA ASP A 48 14.45 1.11 23.71
C ASP A 48 13.82 2.49 23.52
N ALA A 49 13.56 2.92 22.28
CA ALA A 49 12.97 4.24 21.99
C ALA A 49 11.48 4.35 22.42
N VAL A 50 10.66 3.34 22.12
CA VAL A 50 9.23 3.33 22.46
C VAL A 50 9.00 3.25 23.97
N THR A 51 9.80 2.45 24.66
CA THR A 51 9.70 2.28 26.12
C THR A 51 10.05 3.58 26.87
N THR A 52 10.93 4.40 26.30
CA THR A 52 11.32 5.70 26.85
C THR A 52 10.25 6.76 26.59
N LEU A 53 9.67 6.80 25.38
CA LEU A 53 8.55 7.68 25.03
C LEU A 53 7.27 7.39 25.81
N LEU A 54 6.98 6.12 26.12
CA LEU A 54 5.84 5.71 26.95
C LEU A 54 6.04 6.06 28.43
N LYS A 55 7.29 6.24 28.88
CA LYS A 55 7.62 6.59 30.27
C LYS A 55 7.37 8.06 30.58
N ASP A 56 7.58 8.93 29.59
CA ASP A 56 7.34 10.37 29.68
C ASP A 56 5.98 10.79 29.07
N ALA A 57 5.21 9.84 28.56
CA ALA A 57 3.88 10.13 28.03
C ALA A 57 2.98 10.68 29.15
N PRO A 58 2.32 11.84 28.96
CA PRO A 58 1.33 12.30 29.91
C PRO A 58 0.31 11.17 30.12
N GLY A 59 0.08 10.80 31.38
CA GLY A 59 -0.78 9.67 31.72
C GLY A 59 -2.10 9.73 30.94
N ARG A 60 -2.57 8.57 30.44
CA ARG A 60 -3.78 8.41 29.60
C ARG A 60 -4.98 9.17 30.20
N SER A 61 -5.09 10.46 29.90
CA SER A 61 -6.22 11.26 30.30
C SER A 61 -7.34 10.94 29.32
N ALA A 62 -8.56 10.80 29.84
CA ALA A 62 -9.72 10.54 29.00
C ALA A 62 -9.84 11.57 27.86
N GLY A 63 -9.40 12.81 28.10
CA GLY A 63 -9.35 13.88 27.10
C GLY A 63 -8.46 13.55 25.89
N VAL A 64 -7.28 12.96 26.07
CA VAL A 64 -6.39 12.58 24.95
C VAL A 64 -7.01 11.45 24.12
N VAL A 65 -7.62 10.46 24.77
CA VAL A 65 -8.28 9.35 24.08
C VAL A 65 -9.48 9.85 23.27
N ILE A 66 -10.31 10.70 23.87
CA ILE A 66 -11.46 11.30 23.19
C ILE A 66 -10.99 12.13 22.00
N ALA A 67 -9.97 12.97 22.17
CA ALA A 67 -9.41 13.77 21.07
C ALA A 67 -8.91 12.88 19.93
N LEU A 68 -8.20 11.79 20.23
CA LEU A 68 -7.72 10.85 19.21
C LEU A 68 -8.87 10.18 18.45
N VAL A 69 -9.92 9.75 19.15
CA VAL A 69 -11.11 9.15 18.50
C VAL A 69 -11.80 10.18 17.60
N VAL A 70 -12.04 11.39 18.11
CA VAL A 70 -12.70 12.46 17.33
C VAL A 70 -11.89 12.80 16.08
N VAL A 71 -10.57 13.02 16.22
CA VAL A 71 -9.69 13.31 15.09
C VAL A 71 -9.68 12.15 14.08
N SER A 72 -9.66 10.90 14.54
CA SER A 72 -9.70 9.72 13.66
C SER A 72 -11.02 9.61 12.88
N VAL A 73 -12.15 9.93 13.50
CA VAL A 73 -13.45 9.95 12.80
C VAL A 73 -13.46 11.07 11.75
N LEU A 74 -12.96 12.26 12.11
CA LEU A 74 -12.90 13.39 11.18
C LEU A 74 -12.00 13.12 9.98
N THR A 75 -10.86 12.44 10.16
CA THR A 75 -9.96 12.09 9.04
C THR A 75 -10.62 11.08 8.10
N VAL A 76 -11.30 10.06 8.63
CA VAL A 76 -12.05 9.08 7.83
C VAL A 76 -13.18 9.76 7.05
N MET A 77 -13.95 10.65 7.69
CA MET A 77 -15.01 11.40 7.02
C MET A 77 -14.46 12.32 5.91
N SER A 78 -13.33 12.98 6.17
CA SER A 78 -12.66 13.84 5.19
C SER A 78 -12.19 13.04 3.97
N ALA A 79 -11.59 11.86 4.19
CA ALA A 79 -11.17 10.96 3.12
C ALA A 79 -12.38 10.47 2.30
N TRP A 80 -13.47 10.09 2.95
CA TRP A 80 -14.70 9.67 2.26
C TRP A 80 -15.28 10.78 1.37
N TRP A 81 -15.28 12.02 1.86
CA TRP A 81 -15.78 13.17 1.11
C TRP A 81 -14.88 13.54 -0.08
N LEU A 82 -13.55 13.38 0.09
CA LEU A 82 -12.58 13.57 -0.99
C LEU A 82 -12.80 12.56 -2.13
N THR A 83 -13.03 11.28 -1.81
CA THR A 83 -13.31 10.25 -2.82
C THR A 83 -14.62 10.54 -3.56
N LYS A 84 -15.67 10.95 -2.85
CA LYS A 84 -16.94 11.39 -3.46
C LYS A 84 -16.76 12.56 -4.43
N THR A 85 -15.88 13.48 -4.09
CA THR A 85 -15.55 14.62 -4.97
C THR A 85 -14.79 14.13 -6.21
N GLY A 86 -13.87 13.18 -6.04
CA GLY A 86 -13.18 12.50 -7.14
C GLY A 86 -14.12 11.83 -8.14
N ASP A 87 -15.20 11.19 -7.67
CA ASP A 87 -16.22 10.59 -8.54
C ASP A 87 -16.90 11.64 -9.43
N VAL A 88 -17.24 12.80 -8.86
CA VAL A 88 -17.84 13.93 -9.60
C VAL A 88 -16.84 14.52 -10.61
N LEU A 89 -15.56 14.64 -10.24
CA LEU A 89 -14.53 15.07 -11.19
C LEU A 89 -14.34 14.07 -12.33
N ALA A 90 -14.50 12.77 -12.07
CA ALA A 90 -14.38 11.73 -13.09
C ALA A 90 -15.56 11.70 -14.10
N GLU A 91 -16.68 12.37 -13.80
CA GLU A 91 -17.77 12.56 -14.76
C GLU A 91 -17.43 13.59 -15.85
N HIS A 92 -16.46 14.47 -15.59
CA HIS A 92 -15.92 15.40 -16.56
C HIS A 92 -14.66 14.80 -17.22
N PRO A 93 -14.62 14.65 -18.55
CA PRO A 93 -13.46 14.08 -19.22
C PRO A 93 -12.23 15.00 -19.03
N ILE A 94 -11.31 14.59 -18.16
CA ILE A 94 -10.01 15.23 -18.01
C ILE A 94 -9.12 14.68 -19.11
N GLU A 95 -8.72 15.54 -20.03
CA GLU A 95 -7.81 15.20 -21.12
C GLU A 95 -6.37 15.42 -20.68
N TYR A 96 -5.54 14.37 -20.70
CA TYR A 96 -4.11 14.46 -20.39
C TYR A 96 -3.30 14.01 -21.61
N LEU A 97 -2.42 14.87 -22.12
CA LEU A 97 -1.60 14.61 -23.31
C LEU A 97 -2.43 14.15 -24.54
N GLY A 98 -3.64 14.70 -24.73
CA GLY A 98 -4.52 14.37 -25.86
C GLY A 98 -5.17 12.99 -25.78
N ARG A 99 -5.22 12.38 -24.58
CA ARG A 99 -5.98 11.16 -24.30
C ARG A 99 -6.95 11.40 -23.14
N PRO A 100 -8.20 10.94 -23.22
CA PRO A 100 -9.12 10.99 -22.10
C PRO A 100 -8.61 10.08 -20.98
N LEU A 101 -8.44 10.62 -19.78
CA LEU A 101 -8.19 9.81 -18.60
C LEU A 101 -9.45 9.01 -18.27
N GLY A 102 -9.33 7.68 -18.24
CA GLY A 102 -10.45 6.81 -17.86
C GLY A 102 -10.86 7.04 -16.40
N LYS A 103 -12.17 6.93 -16.12
CA LYS A 103 -12.74 7.09 -14.76
C LYS A 103 -12.00 6.27 -13.69
N THR A 104 -11.57 5.05 -14.06
CA THR A 104 -10.80 4.16 -13.17
C THR A 104 -9.43 4.74 -12.78
N ALA A 105 -8.72 5.40 -13.70
CA ALA A 105 -7.42 5.98 -13.40
C ALA A 105 -7.55 7.15 -12.41
N ILE A 106 -8.54 8.02 -12.62
CA ILE A 106 -8.85 9.13 -11.71
C ILE A 106 -9.24 8.58 -10.33
N GLY A 107 -10.14 7.58 -10.28
CA GLY A 107 -10.55 6.94 -9.04
C GLY A 107 -9.38 6.34 -8.23
N ILE A 108 -8.45 5.63 -8.90
CA ILE A 108 -7.26 5.05 -8.24
C ILE A 108 -6.33 6.16 -7.72
N CYS A 109 -6.14 7.25 -8.47
CA CYS A 109 -5.32 8.38 -8.02
C CYS A 109 -5.92 9.08 -6.80
N PHE A 110 -7.23 9.38 -6.83
CA PHE A 110 -7.92 10.00 -5.70
C PHE A 110 -7.94 9.10 -4.47
N LEU A 111 -8.14 7.79 -4.66
CA LEU A 111 -8.04 6.81 -3.58
C LEU A 111 -6.64 6.85 -2.94
N ALA A 112 -5.58 6.79 -3.75
CA ALA A 112 -4.19 6.85 -3.27
C ALA A 112 -3.89 8.15 -2.50
N ILE A 113 -4.37 9.29 -3.00
CA ILE A 113 -4.23 10.58 -2.32
C ILE A 113 -5.01 10.59 -1.00
N ALA A 114 -6.27 10.12 -1.01
CA ALA A 114 -7.13 10.12 0.16
C ALA A 114 -6.58 9.25 1.30
N THR A 115 -5.97 8.11 0.97
CA THR A 115 -5.33 7.24 1.97
C THR A 115 -4.02 7.80 2.50
N SER A 116 -3.24 8.50 1.68
CA SER A 116 -1.90 8.98 2.07
C SER A 116 -1.81 10.41 2.60
N LEU A 117 -2.86 11.22 2.42
CA LEU A 117 -2.92 12.56 2.99
C LEU A 117 -2.76 12.59 4.52
N PRO A 118 -3.48 11.75 5.29
CA PRO A 118 -3.35 11.72 6.75
C PRO A 118 -1.92 11.39 7.20
N GLU A 119 -1.28 10.47 6.49
CA GLU A 119 0.07 9.98 6.78
C GLU A 119 1.12 11.08 6.54
N ILE A 120 0.99 11.82 5.45
CA ILE A 120 1.84 12.98 5.16
C ILE A 120 1.64 14.05 6.25
N ALA A 121 0.40 14.31 6.67
CA ALA A 121 0.12 15.31 7.70
C ALA A 121 0.73 14.94 9.06
N THR A 122 0.61 13.68 9.49
CA THR A 122 1.19 13.20 10.75
C THR A 122 2.71 13.14 10.70
N SER A 123 3.32 12.64 9.62
CA SER A 123 4.78 12.62 9.45
C SER A 123 5.37 14.02 9.38
N LEU A 124 4.73 14.97 8.68
CA LEU A 124 5.20 16.36 8.64
C LEU A 124 5.14 17.02 10.02
N THR A 125 4.09 16.73 10.79
CA THR A 125 3.96 17.23 12.16
C THR A 125 5.05 16.64 13.07
N ALA A 126 5.36 15.35 12.93
CA ALA A 126 6.45 14.70 13.66
C ALA A 126 7.83 15.30 13.33
N VAL A 127 8.10 15.60 12.06
CA VAL A 127 9.33 16.32 11.66
C VAL A 127 9.38 17.74 12.23
N ARG A 128 8.25 18.46 12.26
CA ARG A 128 8.17 19.82 12.83
C ARG A 128 8.47 19.87 14.32
N ILE A 129 8.11 18.82 15.07
CA ILE A 129 8.48 18.68 16.49
C ILE A 129 9.87 18.03 16.68
N ASN A 130 10.66 17.93 15.61
CA ASN A 130 12.01 17.33 15.57
C ASN A 130 12.06 15.87 16.06
N ASN A 131 10.96 15.13 15.88
CA ASN A 131 10.86 13.72 16.23
C ASN A 131 10.89 12.85 14.96
N LEU A 132 12.12 12.62 14.46
CA LEU A 132 12.35 11.81 13.27
C LEU A 132 11.96 10.35 13.45
N ASP A 133 12.15 9.79 14.65
CA ASP A 133 11.79 8.41 14.94
C ASP A 133 10.26 8.20 14.85
N MET A 134 9.47 9.17 15.32
CA MET A 134 8.02 9.17 15.16
C MET A 134 7.61 9.33 13.69
N ALA A 135 8.28 10.20 12.94
CA ALA A 135 8.00 10.41 11.53
C ALA A 135 8.27 9.14 10.71
N LEU A 136 9.37 8.44 10.99
CA LEU A 136 9.72 7.16 10.39
C LEU A 136 8.72 6.07 10.82
N GLY A 137 8.44 5.95 12.12
CA GLY A 137 7.46 4.99 12.63
C GLY A 137 6.09 5.13 11.97
N ASN A 138 5.63 6.35 11.71
CA ASN A 138 4.39 6.62 10.97
C ASN A 138 4.47 6.17 9.50
N VAL A 139 5.52 6.56 8.75
CA VAL A 139 5.66 6.17 7.34
C VAL A 139 5.73 4.65 7.18
N PHE A 140 6.55 3.98 7.98
CA PHE A 140 6.74 2.53 7.90
C PHE A 140 5.50 1.79 8.41
N GLY A 141 4.95 2.20 9.56
CA GLY A 141 3.74 1.61 10.13
C GLY A 141 2.53 1.71 9.20
N SER A 142 2.30 2.87 8.58
CA SER A 142 1.18 3.07 7.65
C SER A 142 1.37 2.31 6.34
N ASN A 143 2.58 2.28 5.77
CA ASN A 143 2.88 1.43 4.62
C ASN A 143 2.67 -0.06 4.94
N MET A 144 2.99 -0.49 6.17
CA MET A 144 2.70 -1.85 6.63
C MET A 144 1.23 -2.15 6.75
N PHE A 145 0.47 -1.23 7.30
CA PHE A 145 -0.97 -1.36 7.38
C PHE A 145 -1.62 -1.43 6.00
N ASN A 146 -1.23 -0.53 5.08
CA ASN A 146 -1.78 -0.46 3.71
C ASN A 146 -1.50 -1.75 2.92
N MET A 147 -0.31 -2.35 3.08
CA MET A 147 0.03 -3.62 2.42
C MET A 147 -0.72 -4.83 3.00
N LEU A 148 -1.15 -4.78 4.26
CA LEU A 148 -1.94 -5.84 4.88
C LEU A 148 -3.44 -5.70 4.59
N VAL A 149 -3.97 -4.49 4.64
CA VAL A 149 -5.40 -4.23 4.48
C VAL A 149 -5.91 -4.67 3.11
N VAL A 150 -5.18 -4.38 2.04
CA VAL A 150 -5.60 -4.71 0.67
C VAL A 150 -5.85 -6.22 0.48
N PRO A 151 -4.88 -7.12 0.74
CA PRO A 151 -5.11 -8.56 0.57
C PRO A 151 -6.10 -9.11 1.61
N VAL A 152 -6.18 -8.56 2.83
CA VAL A 152 -7.20 -8.96 3.82
C VAL A 152 -8.61 -8.64 3.32
N ILE A 153 -8.84 -7.46 2.74
CA ILE A 153 -10.12 -7.10 2.14
C ILE A 153 -10.46 -8.08 1.01
N LYS A 154 -9.50 -8.41 0.14
CA LYS A 154 -9.73 -9.38 -0.96
C LYS A 154 -10.11 -10.77 -0.45
N VAL A 155 -9.42 -11.27 0.58
CA VAL A 155 -9.75 -12.56 1.20
C VAL A 155 -11.12 -12.49 1.89
N SER A 156 -11.46 -11.38 2.55
CA SER A 156 -12.76 -11.20 3.19
C SER A 156 -13.92 -11.19 2.19
N ALA A 157 -13.75 -10.51 1.05
CA ALA A 157 -14.71 -10.50 -0.04
C ALA A 157 -14.94 -11.90 -0.62
N TRP A 158 -13.87 -12.71 -0.73
CA TRP A 158 -13.98 -14.12 -1.12
C TRP A 158 -14.81 -14.94 -0.12
N CYS A 159 -14.56 -14.78 1.19
CA CYS A 159 -15.32 -15.49 2.25
C CYS A 159 -16.81 -15.13 2.26
N THR A 160 -17.15 -13.88 1.95
CA THR A 160 -18.55 -13.39 1.93
C THR A 160 -19.27 -13.70 0.61
N GLY A 161 -18.54 -14.21 -0.40
CA GLY A 161 -19.10 -14.47 -1.74
C GLY A 161 -19.45 -13.19 -2.49
N ASP A 162 -18.94 -12.05 -2.04
CA ASP A 162 -19.28 -10.74 -2.60
C ASP A 162 -18.43 -10.44 -3.83
N SER A 163 -19.07 -9.99 -4.90
CA SER A 163 -18.41 -9.80 -6.21
C SER A 163 -17.66 -8.47 -6.31
N LEU A 164 -17.79 -7.60 -5.31
CA LEU A 164 -17.23 -6.24 -5.28
C LEU A 164 -15.71 -6.15 -5.47
N CYS A 165 -14.96 -7.24 -5.22
CA CYS A 165 -13.50 -7.26 -5.33
C CYS A 165 -12.96 -8.32 -6.30
N THR A 166 -13.83 -9.08 -6.96
CA THR A 166 -13.44 -10.35 -7.60
C THR A 166 -13.31 -10.27 -9.12
N TYR A 167 -13.86 -9.24 -9.78
CA TYR A 167 -13.84 -9.16 -11.25
C TYR A 167 -13.75 -7.72 -11.76
N GLY A 168 -12.59 -7.09 -11.58
CA GLY A 168 -12.19 -6.04 -12.52
C GLY A 168 -11.73 -6.73 -13.82
N PRO A 169 -12.31 -6.43 -15.00
CA PRO A 169 -12.08 -7.20 -16.24
C PRO A 169 -10.60 -7.28 -16.71
N ASN A 170 -9.70 -6.49 -16.12
CA ASN A 170 -8.27 -6.45 -16.45
C ASN A 170 -7.35 -6.85 -15.28
N PHE A 171 -7.90 -7.28 -14.13
CA PHE A 171 -7.08 -7.61 -12.97
C PHE A 171 -6.73 -9.09 -12.98
N SER A 172 -5.67 -9.44 -13.71
CA SER A 172 -5.14 -10.79 -13.77
C SER A 172 -4.50 -11.19 -12.43
N ALA A 173 -4.62 -12.47 -12.06
CA ALA A 173 -3.89 -13.06 -10.92
C ALA A 173 -2.38 -12.76 -10.96
N ASN A 174 -1.80 -12.60 -12.16
CA ASN A 174 -0.39 -12.26 -12.35
C ASN A 174 -0.05 -10.83 -11.89
N LEU A 175 -0.94 -9.86 -12.10
CA LEU A 175 -0.76 -8.47 -11.69
C LEU A 175 -0.78 -8.33 -10.16
N ASN A 176 -1.62 -9.12 -9.49
CA ASN A 176 -1.71 -9.17 -8.03
C ASN A 176 -0.40 -9.62 -7.37
N ILE A 177 0.14 -10.74 -7.85
CA ILE A 177 1.41 -11.29 -7.34
C ILE A 177 2.55 -10.30 -7.62
N LEU A 178 2.60 -9.74 -8.83
CA LEU A 178 3.65 -8.83 -9.23
C LEU A 178 3.63 -7.54 -8.40
N ALA A 179 2.45 -6.93 -8.21
CA ALA A 179 2.29 -5.75 -7.37
C ALA A 179 2.67 -6.02 -5.90
N GLY A 180 2.26 -7.18 -5.35
CA GLY A 180 2.64 -7.60 -4.00
C GLY A 180 4.14 -7.80 -3.83
N LEU A 181 4.81 -8.43 -4.80
CA LEU A 181 6.27 -8.61 -4.79
C LEU A 181 7.01 -7.28 -4.87
N PHE A 182 6.59 -6.37 -5.75
CA PHE A 182 7.17 -5.02 -5.83
C PHE A 182 7.00 -4.26 -4.52
N ALA A 183 5.83 -4.35 -3.89
CA ALA A 183 5.55 -3.73 -2.59
C ALA A 183 6.49 -4.25 -1.49
N VAL A 184 6.63 -5.57 -1.36
CA VAL A 184 7.56 -6.21 -0.40
C VAL A 184 9.00 -5.79 -0.68
N MET A 185 9.43 -5.78 -1.94
CA MET A 185 10.78 -5.40 -2.35
C MET A 185 11.08 -3.94 -2.00
N MET A 186 10.16 -3.01 -2.32
CA MET A 186 10.31 -1.61 -1.96
C MET A 186 10.43 -1.40 -0.46
N MET A 187 9.62 -2.13 0.33
CA MET A 187 9.65 -2.06 1.77
C MET A 187 10.97 -2.60 2.35
N ALA A 188 11.52 -3.67 1.76
CA ALA A 188 12.83 -4.18 2.11
C ALA A 188 13.96 -3.19 1.82
N ILE A 189 13.91 -2.50 0.66
CA ILE A 189 14.86 -1.44 0.32
C ILE A 189 14.74 -0.26 1.30
N ALA A 190 13.51 0.14 1.64
CA ALA A 190 13.25 1.22 2.59
C ALA A 190 13.86 0.93 3.97
N LEU A 191 13.65 -0.29 4.48
CA LEU A 191 14.22 -0.73 5.77
C LEU A 191 15.75 -0.89 5.70
N ALA A 192 16.29 -1.42 4.60
CA ALA A 192 17.73 -1.50 4.39
C ALA A 192 18.39 -0.10 4.39
N GLY A 193 17.77 0.90 3.76
CA GLY A 193 18.28 2.27 3.77
C GLY A 193 18.39 2.87 5.17
N ILE A 194 17.43 2.56 6.06
CA ILE A 194 17.46 2.99 7.46
C ILE A 194 18.50 2.20 8.26
N ALA A 195 18.54 0.88 8.10
CA ALA A 195 19.45 -0.01 8.83
C ALA A 195 20.92 0.28 8.49
N TYR A 196 21.23 0.55 7.23
CA TYR A 196 22.60 0.82 6.77
C TYR A 196 23.02 2.29 6.86
N ARG A 197 22.10 3.21 7.22
CA ARG A 197 22.33 4.68 7.34
C ARG A 197 23.33 5.18 6.28
N THR A 198 23.02 4.99 5.00
CA THR A 198 23.90 5.46 3.92
C THR A 198 24.00 7.00 3.98
N GLN A 199 25.12 7.53 4.48
CA GLN A 199 25.34 8.98 4.57
C GLN A 199 25.56 9.66 3.22
N ARG A 200 25.54 8.91 2.12
CA ARG A 200 25.70 9.47 0.77
C ARG A 200 24.39 10.13 0.34
N ARG A 201 24.47 11.44 0.08
CA ARG A 201 23.37 12.23 -0.47
C ARG A 201 23.65 12.51 -1.94
N VAL A 202 22.68 12.22 -2.79
CA VAL A 202 22.67 12.62 -4.21
C VAL A 202 21.47 13.53 -4.39
N LEU A 203 21.70 14.75 -4.90
CA LEU A 203 20.63 15.71 -5.18
C LEU A 203 19.76 16.07 -3.94
N ARG A 204 20.40 16.20 -2.76
CA ARG A 204 19.76 16.40 -1.43
C ARG A 204 18.93 15.21 -0.91
N LEU A 205 18.77 14.14 -1.68
CA LEU A 205 18.12 12.89 -1.27
C LEU A 205 19.17 11.84 -0.86
N GLY A 206 18.83 10.94 0.07
CA GLY A 206 19.66 9.77 0.34
C GLY A 206 19.70 8.85 -0.88
N VAL A 207 20.82 8.18 -1.12
CA VAL A 207 20.94 7.20 -2.23
C VAL A 207 19.81 6.16 -2.15
N ASP A 208 19.43 5.75 -0.95
CA ASP A 208 18.36 4.78 -0.71
C ASP A 208 17.00 5.28 -1.22
N SER A 209 16.69 6.57 -1.03
CA SER A 209 15.46 7.19 -1.53
C SER A 209 15.43 7.28 -3.05
N VAL A 210 16.59 7.52 -3.69
CA VAL A 210 16.70 7.55 -5.15
C VAL A 210 16.50 6.16 -5.73
N VAL A 211 17.11 5.13 -5.13
CA VAL A 211 16.92 3.73 -5.53
C VAL A 211 15.45 3.34 -5.40
N LEU A 212 14.80 3.70 -4.28
CA LEU A 212 13.39 3.41 -4.06
C LEU A 212 12.50 4.10 -5.09
N LEU A 213 12.78 5.36 -5.44
CA LEU A 213 12.05 6.07 -6.49
C LEU A 213 12.21 5.41 -7.86
N LEU A 214 13.44 4.99 -8.22
CA LEU A 214 13.71 4.31 -9.49
C LEU A 214 12.98 2.97 -9.57
N VAL A 215 13.02 2.18 -8.50
CA VAL A 215 12.30 0.91 -8.40
C VAL A 215 10.79 1.12 -8.51
N TYR A 216 10.25 2.14 -7.84
CA TYR A 216 8.84 2.50 -7.93
C TYR A 216 8.43 2.84 -9.37
N VAL A 217 9.15 3.73 -10.03
CA VAL A 217 8.86 4.15 -11.42
C VAL A 217 8.99 2.96 -12.38
N ALA A 218 10.02 2.15 -12.23
CA ALA A 218 10.21 0.94 -13.03
C ALA A 218 9.08 -0.07 -12.81
N GLY A 219 8.72 -0.34 -11.56
CA GLY A 219 7.61 -1.23 -11.21
C GLY A 219 6.28 -0.74 -11.77
N MET A 220 6.00 0.57 -11.66
CA MET A 220 4.81 1.18 -12.24
C MET A 220 4.77 1.06 -13.76
N ALA A 221 5.90 1.31 -14.45
CA ALA A 221 5.98 1.15 -15.90
C ALA A 221 5.72 -0.31 -16.32
N ILE A 222 6.31 -1.28 -15.62
CA ILE A 222 6.09 -2.72 -15.89
C ILE A 222 4.61 -3.08 -15.67
N LEU A 223 4.01 -2.64 -14.56
CA LEU A 223 2.60 -2.89 -14.27
C LEU A 223 1.67 -2.28 -15.32
N LEU A 224 1.96 -1.06 -15.78
CA LEU A 224 1.18 -0.40 -16.84
C LEU A 224 1.33 -1.08 -18.19
N THR A 225 2.46 -1.73 -18.49
CA THR A 225 2.63 -2.51 -19.72
C THR A 225 1.93 -3.87 -19.71
N GLN A 226 1.46 -4.32 -18.53
CA GLN A 226 0.82 -5.63 -18.33
C GLN A 226 -0.71 -5.54 -18.21
N GLN A 227 -1.28 -4.32 -18.26
CA GLN A 227 -2.73 -4.06 -18.33
C GLN A 227 -3.21 -3.93 -19.78
#